data_AF-H1DEE7-F1
#
_entry.id   AF-H1DEE7-F1
#
_cell.length_a   1.000
_cell.length_b   1.000
_cell.length_c   1.000
_cell.angle_alpha   90.00
_cell.angle_beta   90.00
_cell.angle_gamma   90.00
#
_symmetry.space_group_name_H-M   'P 1'
#
loop_
_entity.id
_entity.type
_entity.pdbx_description
1 polymer ?
#
loop_
_entity_poly.entity_id
_entity_poly.type
_entity_poly.pdbx_seq_one_letter_code
_entity_poly.pdbx_strand_id
1 'polypeptide(L)' 'MKTAIIYYSKHGTTEQVAHLLGEKLDNGVDYISLRESPKPDI' A
#
# COMPACT_ATOMS: atom_id res chain seq x y z
N MET A 1 12.95 -1.19 10.05
CA MET A 1 12.22 0.10 9.95
C MET A 1 10.81 -0.23 9.47
N LYS A 2 9.75 0.41 9.97
CA LYS A 2 8.38 0.10 9.53
C LYS A 2 8.04 0.96 8.31
N THR A 3 7.54 0.36 7.23
CA THR A 3 7.20 1.07 5.99
C THR A 3 5.71 0.92 5.69
N ALA A 4 5.04 2.01 5.35
CA ALA A 4 3.68 1.99 4.86
C ALA A 4 3.64 2.36 3.37
N ILE A 5 2.91 1.58 2.57
CA ILE A 5 2.59 1.92 1.18
C ILE A 5 1.12 2.34 1.13
N ILE A 6 0.91 3.63 0.88
CA ILE A 6 -0.42 4.23 0.75
C ILE A 6 -0.75 4.34 -0.73
N TYR A 7 -1.87 3.76 -1.15
CA TYR A 7 -2.28 3.76 -2.55
C TYR A 7 -3.78 3.98 -2.71
N TYR A 8 -4.18 4.40 -3.91
CA TYR A 8 -5.57 4.41 -4.36
C TYR A 8 -5.69 3.65 -5.67
N SER A 9 -6.65 2.72 -5.72
CA SER A 9 -6.88 1.87 -6.90
C SER A 9 -8.37 1.71 -7.17
N LYS A 10 -8.82 2.13 -8.36
CA LYS A 10 -10.20 1.90 -8.80
C LYS A 10 -10.40 0.51 -9.42
N HIS A 11 -9.39 0.02 -10.13
CA HIS A 11 -9.46 -1.18 -10.98
C HIS A 11 -8.39 -2.24 -10.67
N GLY A 12 -7.58 -2.06 -9.62
CA GLY A 12 -6.61 -3.07 -9.15
C GLY A 12 -5.16 -2.86 -9.60
N THR A 13 -4.89 -2.11 -10.68
CA THR A 13 -3.52 -1.95 -11.19
C THR A 13 -2.58 -1.28 -10.18
N THR A 14 -3.00 -0.19 -9.52
CA THR A 14 -2.17 0.50 -8.52
C THR A 14 -1.87 -0.38 -7.31
N GLU A 15 -2.83 -1.24 -6.95
CA GLU A 15 -2.69 -2.20 -5.84
C GLU A 15 -1.66 -3.28 -6.17
N GLN A 16 -1.72 -3.85 -7.38
CA GLN A 16 -0.70 -4.79 -7.86
C GLN A 16 0.71 -4.18 -7.84
N VAL A 17 0.85 -2.92 -8.27
CA VAL A 17 2.13 -2.21 -8.21
C VAL A 17 2.57 -1.95 -6.76
N ALA A 18 1.65 -1.60 -5.85
CA ALA A 18 1.96 -1.42 -4.43
C ALA A 18 2.53 -2.70 -3.81
N HIS A 19 1.92 -3.86 -4.09
CA HIS A 19 2.43 -5.16 -3.65
C HIS A 19 3.80 -5.49 -4.25
N LEU A 20 4.00 -5.28 -5.55
CA LEU A 20 5.29 -5.51 -6.21
C LEU A 20 6.41 -4.62 -5.67
N LEU A 21 6.09 -3.39 -5.24
CA LEU A 21 7.03 -2.53 -4.53
C LEU A 21 7.33 -3.06 -3.14
N GLY A 22 6.31 -3.53 -2.41
CA GLY A 22 6.47 -4.07 -1.07
C GLY A 22 7.29 -5.37 -1.02
N GLU A 23 7.17 -6.23 -2.03
CA GLU A 23 8.01 -7.43 -2.18
C GLU A 23 9.51 -7.12 -2.29
N LYS A 24 9.85 -5.92 -2.78
CA LYS A 24 11.24 -5.46 -2.90
C LYS A 24 11.77 -4.79 -1.64
N LEU A 25 10.93 -4.60 -0.62
CA LEU A 25 11.31 -4.00 0.65
C LEU A 25 11.51 -5.11 1.68
N ASP A 26 12.72 -5.22 2.24
CA ASP A 26 13.11 -6.25 3.23
C ASP A 26 12.38 -6.17 4.59
N ASN A 27 11.48 -5.20 4.77
CA ASN A 27 10.79 -4.96 6.04
C ASN A 27 9.28 -5.18 5.86
N GLY A 28 8.60 -5.66 6.92
CA GLY A 28 7.14 -5.76 6.93
C GLY A 28 6.48 -4.46 6.50
N VAL A 29 5.76 -4.52 5.37
CA VAL A 29 5.08 -3.39 4.75
C VAL A 29 3.61 -3.40 5.15
N ASP A 30 3.12 -2.27 5.67
CA ASP A 30 1.68 -2.05 5.84
C ASP A 30 1.10 -1.48 4.55
N TYR A 31 0.09 -2.14 4.00
CA TYR A 31 -0.63 -1.70 2.81
C TYR A 31 -1.88 -0.93 3.20
N ILE A 32 -2.01 0.30 2.73
CA ILE A 32 -3.12 1.18 3.08
C ILE A 32 -3.84 1.62 1.80
N SER A 33 -5.03 1.05 1.58
CA SER A 33 -5.93 1.44 0.49
C SER A 33 -6.76 2.66 0.90
N LEU A 34 -6.53 3.79 0.23
CA LEU A 34 -7.34 5.01 0.41
C LEU A 34 -8.79 4.85 -0.06
N ARG A 35 -9.09 3.80 -0.83
CA ARG A 35 -10.46 3.45 -1.21
C ARG A 35 -11.24 2.87 -0.03
N GLU A 36 -10.56 2.10 0.82
CA GLU A 36 -11.16 1.44 1.99
C GLU A 36 -11.05 2.33 3.23
N SER A 37 -9.93 3.03 3.38
CA SER A 37 -9.67 3.99 4.46
C SER A 37 -9.25 5.35 3.88
N PRO A 38 -10.20 6.24 3.56
CA PRO A 38 -9.91 7.54 2.95
C PRO A 38 -9.12 8.50 3.85
N LYS A 39 -9.10 8.22 5.15
CA LYS A 39 -8.38 9.00 6.18
C LYS A 39 -7.65 8.00 7.09
N PRO A 40 -6.55 7.40 6.62
CA PRO A 40 -5.78 6.47 7.43
C PRO A 40 -5.12 7.22 8.60
N ASP A 41 -5.08 6.58 9.75
CA ASP A 41 -4.31 7.02 10.92
C ASP A 41 -2.94 6.35 10.83
N ILE A 42 -1.90 7.15 10.56
CA ILE A 42 -0.56 6.70 10.11
C ILE A 42 0.55 7.25 11.00
#